data_AF-A0A956Q439-F1
#
_entry.id   AF-A0A956Q439-F1
#
_cell.length_a   1.000
_cell.length_b   1.000
_cell.length_c   1.000
_cell.angle_alpha   90.00
_cell.angle_beta   90.00
_cell.angle_gamma   90.00
#
_symmetry.space_group_name_H-M   'P 1'
#
loop_
_entity.id
_entity.type
_entity.pdbx_description
1 polymer ?
#
loop_
_entity_poly.entity_id
_entity_poly.type
_entity_poly.pdbx_seq_one_letter_code
_entity_poly.pdbx_strand_id
1 'polypeptide(L)'
;KNVFLSLRQLLPERPDDIADLTQDVLLRMCRSIKSLRNINTFKYWLNRIITNRYYDEIRKKGRSLNLVSMDAGLGEDEEPRQTTRQIADDGPSPDEVTLGGELDDEIRKAILNLPEQFRIMIVLREQQGLSYEEIASLTDTCIGTV
;
A
#
# COMPACT_ATOMS: atom_id res chain seq x y z
N LYS A 1 33.60 24.97 -0.39
CA LYS A 1 32.22 24.89 0.18
C LYS A 1 32.01 23.46 0.65
N ASN A 2 31.57 23.28 1.89
CA ASN A 2 31.38 21.97 2.50
C ASN A 2 30.06 21.34 2.00
N VAL A 3 30.12 20.08 1.54
CA VAL A 3 28.94 19.32 1.05
C VAL A 3 27.87 19.22 2.12
N PHE A 4 28.27 18.91 3.36
CA PHE A 4 27.38 18.77 4.51
C PHE A 4 26.61 20.07 4.80
N LEU A 5 27.31 21.21 4.82
CA LEU A 5 26.68 22.52 5.05
C LEU A 5 25.70 22.87 3.92
N SER A 6 26.01 22.46 2.69
CA SER A 6 25.15 22.74 1.54
C SER A 6 23.86 21.92 1.62
N LEU A 7 23.95 20.64 2.01
CA LEU A 7 22.78 19.79 2.24
C LEU A 7 21.95 20.26 3.45
N ARG A 8 22.60 20.65 4.56
CA ARG A 8 21.93 21.20 5.74
C ARG A 8 21.14 22.49 5.44
N GLN A 9 21.65 23.34 4.56
CA GLN A 9 20.95 24.54 4.10
C GLN A 9 19.76 24.21 3.18
N LEU A 10 19.87 23.16 2.37
CA LEU A 10 18.82 22.75 1.44
C LEU A 10 17.69 21.94 2.10
N LEU A 11 18.01 21.16 3.14
CA LEU A 11 17.07 20.26 3.84
C LEU A 11 17.06 20.53 5.36
N PRO A 12 16.62 21.72 5.80
CA PRO A 12 16.63 22.08 7.21
C PRO A 12 15.70 21.23 8.08
N GLU A 13 14.63 20.67 7.49
CA GLU A 13 13.61 19.89 8.19
C GLU A 13 14.08 18.48 8.61
N ARG A 14 15.26 18.01 8.15
CA ARG A 14 15.75 16.65 8.41
C ARG A 14 17.23 16.64 8.80
N PRO A 15 17.58 17.13 9.99
CA PRO A 15 18.98 17.19 10.43
C PRO A 15 19.62 15.79 10.48
N ASP A 16 18.84 14.76 10.83
CA ASP A 16 19.34 13.39 11.04
C ASP A 16 19.76 12.72 9.72
N ASP A 17 19.03 12.99 8.62
CA ASP A 17 19.33 12.42 7.30
C ASP A 17 20.53 13.09 6.61
N ILE A 18 21.01 14.25 7.09
CA ILE A 18 22.07 15.02 6.41
C ILE A 18 23.40 14.26 6.36
N ALA A 19 23.71 13.49 7.41
CA ALA A 19 24.95 12.71 7.48
C ALA A 19 24.99 11.65 6.36
N ASP A 20 23.90 10.88 6.23
CA ASP A 20 23.75 9.83 5.22
C ASP A 20 23.72 10.42 3.81
N LEU A 21 23.00 11.52 3.61
CA LEU A 21 22.98 12.21 2.32
C LEU A 21 24.36 12.75 1.91
N THR A 22 25.14 13.23 2.89
CA THR A 22 26.51 13.66 2.66
C THR A 22 27.38 12.47 2.23
N GLN A 23 27.24 11.34 2.92
CA GLN A 23 27.95 10.11 2.56
C GLN A 23 27.62 9.68 1.13
N ASP A 24 26.35 9.65 0.75
CA ASP A 24 25.91 9.31 -0.60
C ASP A 24 26.51 10.22 -1.67
N VAL A 25 26.51 11.53 -1.43
CA VAL A 25 27.12 12.50 -2.36
C VAL A 25 28.62 12.23 -2.51
N LEU A 26 29.33 11.99 -1.41
CA LEU A 26 30.76 11.68 -1.43
C LEU A 26 31.05 10.36 -2.15
N LEU A 27 30.25 9.32 -1.92
CA LEU A 27 30.39 8.03 -2.61
C LEU A 27 30.14 8.17 -4.12
N ARG A 28 29.09 8.89 -4.53
CA ARG A 28 28.82 9.20 -5.94
C ARG A 28 29.95 9.99 -6.56
N MET A 29 30.47 10.99 -5.84
CA MET A 29 31.63 11.78 -6.25
C MET A 29 32.83 10.87 -6.51
N CYS A 30 33.23 10.05 -5.54
CA CYS A 30 34.36 9.12 -5.69
C CYS A 30 34.21 8.15 -6.87
N ARG A 31 33.00 7.63 -7.10
CA ARG A 31 32.73 6.71 -8.22
C ARG A 31 32.80 7.38 -9.58
N SER A 32 32.39 8.64 -9.67
CA SER A 32 32.25 9.36 -10.94
C SER A 32 33.37 10.36 -11.22
N ILE A 33 34.31 10.57 -10.30
CA ILE A 33 35.41 11.53 -10.44
C ILE A 33 36.28 11.28 -11.68
N LYS A 34 36.42 10.00 -12.10
CA LYS A 34 37.15 9.63 -13.32
C LYS A 34 36.51 10.17 -14.61
N SER A 35 35.22 10.51 -14.57
CA SER A 35 34.50 11.10 -15.71
C SER A 35 34.69 12.62 -15.82
N LEU A 36 35.29 13.26 -14.80
CA LEU A 36 35.51 14.70 -14.78
C LEU A 36 36.64 15.08 -15.75
N ARG A 37 36.27 15.55 -16.93
CA ARG A 37 37.22 15.93 -17.99
C ARG A 37 38.00 17.22 -17.71
N ASN A 38 37.44 18.12 -16.89
CA ASN A 38 38.04 19.43 -16.60
C ASN A 38 37.89 19.81 -15.12
N ILE A 39 39.01 19.99 -14.43
CA ILE A 39 39.03 20.29 -12.99
C ILE A 39 38.41 21.65 -12.65
N ASN A 40 38.45 22.63 -13.56
CA ASN A 40 37.84 23.94 -13.36
C ASN A 40 36.30 23.85 -13.25
N THR A 41 35.71 22.77 -13.76
CA THR A 41 34.27 22.51 -13.67
C THR A 41 33.86 21.72 -12.42
N PHE A 42 34.82 21.30 -11.59
CA PHE A 42 34.58 20.48 -10.40
C PHE A 42 33.46 21.04 -9.51
N LYS A 43 33.50 22.35 -9.25
CA LYS A 43 32.49 23.02 -8.41
C LYS A 43 31.09 22.90 -9.01
N TYR A 44 30.94 23.15 -10.32
CA TYR A 44 29.64 23.04 -10.98
C TYR A 44 29.15 21.58 -10.99
N TRP A 45 30.05 20.66 -11.31
CA TRP A 45 29.77 19.23 -11.35
C TRP A 45 29.35 18.68 -9.97
N LEU A 46 30.06 19.04 -8.90
CA LEU A 46 29.70 18.66 -7.53
C LEU A 46 28.35 19.24 -7.11
N ASN A 47 28.08 20.51 -7.45
CA ASN A 47 26.77 21.10 -7.18
C ASN A 47 25.66 20.34 -7.91
N ARG A 48 25.89 19.87 -9.14
CA ARG A 48 24.92 19.04 -9.86
C ARG A 48 24.62 17.73 -9.14
N ILE A 49 25.62 17.07 -8.55
CA ILE A 49 25.41 15.85 -7.75
C ILE A 49 24.58 16.17 -6.50
N ILE A 50 24.92 17.24 -5.78
CA ILE A 50 24.20 17.69 -4.57
C ILE A 50 22.74 18.01 -4.90
N THR A 51 22.51 18.83 -5.93
CA THR A 51 21.17 19.26 -6.34
C THR A 51 20.31 18.09 -6.84
N ASN A 52 20.91 17.14 -7.58
CA ASN A 52 20.19 15.92 -7.96
C ASN A 52 19.78 15.09 -6.75
N ARG A 53 20.70 14.90 -5.78
CA ARG A 53 20.39 14.17 -4.54
C ARG A 53 19.27 14.86 -3.76
N TYR A 54 19.32 16.18 -3.66
CA TYR A 54 18.28 17.00 -3.04
C TYR A 54 16.91 16.79 -3.69
N TYR A 55 16.82 16.86 -5.03
CA TYR A 55 15.56 16.64 -5.73
C TYR A 55 15.05 15.20 -5.58
N ASP A 56 15.94 14.21 -5.55
CA ASP A 56 15.55 12.81 -5.32
C ASP A 56 14.92 12.64 -3.93
N GLU A 57 15.46 13.30 -2.90
CA GLU A 57 14.89 13.28 -1.55
C GLU A 57 13.53 14.00 -1.47
N ILE A 58 13.38 15.16 -2.11
CA ILE A 58 12.08 15.83 -2.17
C ILE A 58 11.02 14.97 -2.88
N ARG A 59 11.40 14.29 -3.97
CA ARG A 59 10.47 13.35 -4.65
C ARG A 59 10.15 12.12 -3.80
N LYS A 60 11.03 11.71 -2.89
CA LYS A 60 10.76 10.64 -1.93
C LYS A 60 9.76 11.13 -0.87
N LYS A 61 9.86 12.37 -0.39
CA LYS A 61 8.89 13.01 0.52
C LYS A 61 7.47 12.99 -0.06
N GLY A 62 7.31 13.41 -1.32
CA GLY A 62 5.99 13.40 -1.99
C GLY A 62 5.37 12.01 -2.18
N ARG A 63 6.15 10.94 -2.07
CA ARG A 63 5.69 9.54 -2.18
C ARG A 63 5.64 8.80 -0.85
N SER A 64 6.20 9.38 0.21
CA SER A 64 6.10 8.80 1.54
C SER A 64 4.71 9.09 2.06
N LEU A 65 3.96 8.04 2.37
CA LEU A 65 2.76 8.17 3.19
C LEU A 65 3.16 8.93 4.47
N ASN A 66 2.32 9.86 4.91
CA ASN A 66 2.47 10.51 6.20
C ASN A 66 2.19 9.47 7.28
N LEU A 67 3.18 8.64 7.57
CA LEU A 67 3.13 7.64 8.61
C LEU A 67 3.29 8.37 9.94
N VAL A 68 2.42 8.04 10.87
CA VAL A 68 2.54 8.49 12.25
C VAL A 68 2.76 7.26 13.12
N SER A 69 3.65 7.38 14.11
CA SER A 69 3.87 6.31 15.08
C SER A 69 2.56 5.97 15.80
N MET A 70 2.29 4.69 16.02
CA MET A 70 1.15 4.26 16.83
C MET A 70 1.30 4.66 18.30
N ASP A 71 2.56 4.79 18.75
CA ASP A 71 2.94 5.22 20.10
C ASP A 71 3.08 6.75 20.22
N ALA A 72 2.80 7.51 19.15
CA ALA A 72 2.79 8.97 19.24
C ALA A 72 1.57 9.41 20.07
N GLY A 73 1.82 10.23 21.10
CA GLY A 73 0.76 10.86 21.90
C GLY A 73 -0.22 11.66 21.04
N LEU A 74 -1.47 11.73 21.48
CA LEU A 74 -2.56 12.38 20.74
C LEU A 74 -2.58 13.91 20.92
N GLY A 75 -1.79 14.46 21.86
CA GLY A 75 -1.62 15.89 22.11
C GLY A 75 -0.25 16.26 22.69
N GLU A 76 0.07 17.56 22.72
CA GLU A 76 1.35 18.08 23.24
C GLU A 76 1.53 17.91 24.76
N ASP A 77 0.43 17.75 25.51
CA ASP A 77 0.39 17.66 26.98
C ASP A 77 0.00 16.28 27.53
N GLU A 78 -0.21 15.27 26.68
CA GLU A 78 -0.53 13.91 27.12
C GLU A 78 0.73 13.07 27.31
N GLU A 79 0.94 12.57 28.54
CA GLU A 79 1.97 11.59 28.87
C GLU A 79 1.98 10.45 27.82
N PRO A 80 3.15 10.10 27.25
CA PRO A 80 3.30 9.18 26.10
C PRO A 80 2.89 7.73 26.37
N ARG A 81 2.20 7.46 27.47
CA ARG A 81 1.80 6.12 27.93
C ARG A 81 0.30 5.93 28.09
N GLN A 82 -0.54 6.97 28.04
CA GLN A 82 -1.93 6.81 28.45
C GLN A 82 -2.94 6.64 27.31
N THR A 83 -2.62 7.07 26.08
CA THR A 83 -3.56 6.93 24.97
C THR A 83 -2.83 6.55 23.67
N THR A 84 -2.69 5.24 23.42
CA THR A 84 -2.31 4.73 22.10
C THR A 84 -3.40 5.07 21.08
N ARG A 85 -3.02 5.35 19.83
CA ARG A 85 -3.98 5.57 18.74
C ARG A 85 -4.90 4.35 18.59
N GLN A 86 -6.19 4.53 18.89
CA GLN A 86 -7.21 3.51 18.63
C GLN A 86 -7.70 3.65 17.19
N ILE A 87 -7.51 2.62 16.39
CA ILE A 87 -8.01 2.51 15.02
C ILE A 87 -9.18 1.54 15.07
N ALA A 88 -10.35 1.96 14.61
CA ALA A 88 -11.51 1.09 14.53
C ALA A 88 -11.25 -0.04 13.52
N ASP A 89 -11.75 -1.24 13.83
CA ASP A 89 -11.77 -2.34 12.88
C ASP A 89 -12.86 -2.09 11.83
N ASP A 90 -12.54 -2.31 10.55
CA ASP A 90 -13.48 -2.21 9.42
C ASP A 90 -14.24 -3.53 9.19
N GLY A 91 -13.97 -4.55 10.01
CA GLY A 91 -14.67 -5.84 9.98
C GLY A 91 -16.16 -5.74 10.36
N PRO A 92 -16.96 -6.75 9.96
CA PRO A 92 -18.37 -6.78 10.30
C PRO A 92 -18.58 -6.91 11.81
N SER A 93 -19.60 -6.24 12.31
CA SER A 93 -20.03 -6.33 13.70
C SER A 93 -20.58 -7.72 14.04
N PRO A 94 -20.57 -8.13 15.33
CA PRO A 94 -21.14 -9.40 15.76
C PRO A 94 -22.62 -9.59 15.33
N ASP A 95 -23.38 -8.51 15.30
CA ASP A 95 -24.77 -8.50 14.87
C ASP A 95 -24.89 -8.77 13.37
N GLU A 96 -24.04 -8.14 12.55
CA GLU A 96 -23.98 -8.39 11.09
C GLU A 96 -23.56 -9.83 10.78
N VAL A 97 -22.60 -10.38 11.53
CA VAL A 97 -22.20 -11.78 11.38
C VAL A 97 -23.35 -12.72 11.72
N THR A 98 -24.09 -12.44 12.79
CA THR A 98 -25.23 -13.26 13.22
C THR A 98 -26.37 -13.18 12.19
N LEU A 99 -26.75 -11.99 11.75
CA LEU A 99 -27.76 -11.77 10.72
C LEU A 99 -27.38 -12.42 9.39
N GLY A 100 -26.11 -12.33 9.00
CA GLY A 100 -25.59 -13.01 7.81
C GLY A 100 -25.74 -14.52 7.90
N GLY A 101 -25.44 -15.11 9.07
CA GLY A 101 -25.62 -16.54 9.32
C GLY A 101 -27.09 -17.00 9.26
N GLU A 102 -28.00 -16.22 9.84
CA GLU A 102 -29.44 -16.50 9.77
C GLU A 102 -29.96 -16.44 8.33
N LEU A 103 -29.52 -15.44 7.55
CA LEU A 103 -29.87 -15.31 6.14
C LEU A 103 -29.34 -16.50 5.33
N ASP A 104 -28.10 -16.90 5.55
CA ASP A 104 -27.50 -18.07 4.90
C ASP A 104 -28.30 -19.35 5.17
N ASP A 105 -28.75 -19.55 6.41
CA ASP A 105 -29.56 -20.71 6.78
C ASP A 105 -30.94 -20.69 6.13
N GLU A 106 -31.59 -19.53 6.02
CA GLU A 106 -32.85 -19.40 5.28
C GLU A 106 -32.68 -19.61 3.78
N ILE A 107 -31.61 -19.10 3.18
CA ILE A 107 -31.27 -19.35 1.77
C ILE A 107 -31.06 -20.85 1.54
N ARG A 108 -30.30 -21.53 2.43
CA ARG A 108 -30.10 -22.99 2.34
C ARG A 108 -31.41 -23.75 2.40
N LYS A 109 -32.30 -23.41 3.34
CA LYS A 109 -33.63 -24.03 3.43
C LYS A 109 -34.45 -23.80 2.15
N ALA A 110 -34.44 -22.58 1.61
CA ALA A 110 -35.13 -22.27 0.37
C ALA A 110 -34.58 -23.09 -0.82
N ILE A 111 -33.26 -23.21 -0.95
CA ILE A 111 -32.60 -24.02 -1.98
C ILE A 111 -32.95 -25.51 -1.82
N LEU A 112 -33.04 -26.02 -0.59
CA LEU A 112 -33.45 -27.40 -0.33
C LEU A 112 -34.92 -27.67 -0.67
N ASN A 113 -35.78 -26.64 -0.62
CA ASN A 113 -37.18 -26.74 -1.04
C ASN A 113 -37.38 -26.68 -2.56
N LEU A 114 -36.34 -26.33 -3.32
CA LEU A 114 -36.42 -26.36 -4.79
C LEU A 114 -36.45 -27.81 -5.31
N PRO A 115 -37.13 -28.04 -6.45
CA PRO A 115 -37.00 -29.27 -7.22
C PRO A 115 -35.53 -29.59 -7.52
N GLU A 116 -35.21 -30.89 -7.55
CA GLU A 116 -33.85 -31.40 -7.67
C GLU A 116 -33.05 -30.76 -8.83
N GLN A 117 -33.69 -30.62 -10.00
CA GLN A 117 -33.08 -30.00 -11.18
C GLN A 117 -32.54 -28.58 -10.95
N PHE A 118 -33.28 -27.73 -10.20
CA PHE A 118 -32.86 -26.36 -9.92
C PHE A 118 -31.78 -26.30 -8.85
N ARG A 119 -31.81 -27.25 -7.90
CA ARG A 119 -30.78 -27.37 -6.88
C ARG A 119 -29.43 -27.75 -7.49
N ILE A 120 -29.43 -28.71 -8.41
CA ILE A 120 -28.23 -29.14 -9.16
C ILE A 120 -27.65 -27.94 -9.93
N MET A 121 -28.50 -27.18 -10.63
CA MET A 121 -28.10 -25.99 -11.38
C MET A 121 -27.44 -24.93 -10.48
N ILE A 122 -28.04 -24.59 -9.34
CA ILE A 122 -27.49 -23.60 -8.39
C ILE A 122 -26.13 -24.05 -7.84
N VAL A 123 -25.99 -25.33 -7.48
CA VAL A 123 -24.72 -25.88 -6.97
C VAL A 123 -23.62 -25.82 -8.04
N LEU A 124 -23.92 -26.21 -9.29
CA LEU A 124 -22.97 -26.15 -10.39
C LEU A 124 -22.56 -24.71 -10.72
N ARG A 125 -23.47 -23.74 -10.60
CA ARG A 125 -23.15 -22.33 -10.82
C ARG A 125 -22.29 -21.76 -9.69
N GLU A 126 -22.73 -21.90 -8.44
CA GLU A 126 -22.13 -21.19 -7.31
C GLU A 126 -20.86 -21.88 -6.77
N GLN A 127 -20.80 -23.22 -6.78
CA GLN A 127 -19.61 -23.93 -6.28
C GLN A 127 -18.58 -24.22 -7.37
N GLN A 128 -19.01 -24.52 -8.59
CA GLN A 128 -18.10 -24.88 -9.69
C GLN A 128 -17.86 -23.72 -10.66
N GLY A 129 -18.60 -22.60 -10.55
CA GLY A 129 -18.42 -21.42 -11.38
C GLY A 129 -18.81 -21.62 -12.85
N LEU A 130 -19.58 -22.66 -13.17
CA LEU A 130 -19.91 -23.00 -14.54
C LEU A 130 -20.88 -22.00 -15.18
N SER A 131 -20.69 -21.73 -16.47
CA SER A 131 -21.62 -20.96 -17.28
C SER A 131 -22.93 -21.73 -17.52
N TYR A 132 -24.00 -21.01 -17.86
CA TYR A 132 -25.30 -21.64 -18.16
C TYR A 132 -25.21 -22.62 -19.34
N GLU A 133 -24.33 -22.36 -20.31
CA GLU A 133 -24.08 -23.22 -21.47
C GLU A 133 -23.40 -24.54 -21.07
N GLU A 134 -22.42 -24.47 -20.16
CA GLU A 134 -21.74 -25.65 -19.60
C GLU A 134 -22.68 -26.49 -18.74
N ILE A 135 -23.54 -25.86 -17.94
CA ILE A 135 -24.54 -26.55 -17.12
C ILE A 135 -25.55 -27.25 -18.02
N ALA A 136 -26.12 -26.56 -19.01
CA ALA A 136 -27.08 -27.12 -19.96
C ALA A 136 -26.52 -28.34 -20.71
N SER A 137 -25.24 -28.27 -21.11
CA SER A 137 -24.54 -29.38 -21.78
C SER A 137 -24.31 -30.57 -20.85
N LEU A 138 -24.13 -30.34 -19.55
CA LEU A 138 -23.85 -31.37 -18.55
C LEU A 138 -25.13 -32.03 -18.01
N THR A 139 -26.24 -31.27 -17.93
CA THR A 139 -27.54 -31.74 -17.42
C THR A 139 -28.52 -32.15 -18.55
N ASP A 140 -28.08 -32.14 -19.80
CA ASP A 140 -28.86 -32.47 -21.01
C ASP A 140 -30.21 -31.71 -21.07
N THR A 141 -30.17 -30.42 -20.69
CA THR A 141 -31.35 -29.55 -20.55
C THR A 141 -31.23 -28.35 -21.51
N CYS A 142 -32.34 -27.91 -22.13
CA CYS A 142 -32.32 -26.77 -23.05
C CYS A 142 -31.99 -25.45 -22.33
N ILE A 143 -31.11 -24.62 -22.91
CA ILE A 143 -30.70 -23.29 -22.39
C ILE A 143 -31.91 -22.38 -22.10
N GLY A 144 -33.01 -22.49 -22.86
CA GLY A 144 -34.22 -21.68 -22.67
C GLY A 144 -35.09 -22.08 -21.47
N THR A 145 -34.74 -23.14 -20.76
CA THR A 145 -35.44 -23.63 -19.54
C THR A 145 -34.59 -23.43 -18.27
N VAL A 146 -33.37 -22.89 -18.43
CA VAL A 146 -32.37 -22.61 -17.39
C VAL A 146 -32.40 -21.13 -17.01
#